data_AF-A0A3G2JZW3-F1
#
_entry.id   AF-A0A3G2JZW3-F1
#
_cell.length_a   1.000
_cell.length_b   1.000
_cell.length_c   1.000
_cell.angle_alpha   90.00
_cell.angle_beta   90.00
_cell.angle_gamma   90.00
#
_symmetry.space_group_name_H-M   'P 1'
#
loop_
_entity.id
_entity.type
_entity.pdbx_description
1 polymer ?
#
loop_
_entity_poly.entity_id
_entity_poly.type
_entity_poly.pdbx_seq_one_letter_code
_entity_poly.pdbx_strand_id
1 'polypeptide(L)'
;MLFSEIKIFLYFSVICMLASHPMLMLISLIFLSLFLAMIFYFMFQLSLLSLMIILIILGGMLIIFMYMVSLCPNSKMIMNNKMFLISLICIFIMPFSFFYENYNVFHMNKIYLMNFINMLILMMCYLILSLMVISKNLNWINAPIKKFI
;
A
#
# COMPACT_ATOMS: atom_id res chain seq x y z
N MET A 1 4.25 -19.12 11.99
CA MET A 1 3.13 -18.16 11.88
C MET A 1 3.27 -17.29 10.64
N LEU A 2 4.47 -16.78 10.36
CA LEU A 2 4.75 -15.96 9.18
C LEU A 2 4.31 -16.53 7.83
N PHE A 3 4.48 -17.84 7.59
CA PHE A 3 4.18 -18.42 6.28
C PHE A 3 2.68 -18.42 5.94
N SER A 4 1.80 -18.67 6.92
CA SER A 4 0.35 -18.53 6.71
C SER A 4 -0.03 -17.07 6.47
N GLU A 5 0.63 -16.14 7.15
CA GLU A 5 0.42 -14.70 6.96
C GLU A 5 0.87 -14.22 5.58
N ILE A 6 2.00 -14.72 5.07
CA ILE A 6 2.47 -14.41 3.71
C ILE A 6 1.48 -14.92 2.65
N LYS A 7 0.89 -16.10 2.84
CA LYS A 7 -0.16 -16.61 1.93
C LYS A 7 -1.39 -15.71 1.93
N ILE A 8 -1.81 -15.26 3.10
CA ILE A 8 -2.93 -14.33 3.24
C ILE A 8 -2.59 -12.98 2.60
N PHE A 9 -1.37 -12.46 2.79
CA PHE A 9 -0.91 -11.24 2.14
C PHE A 9 -0.93 -11.37 0.60
N LEU A 10 -0.41 -12.48 0.07
CA LEU A 10 -0.47 -12.77 -1.36
C LEU A 10 -1.92 -12.83 -1.87
N TYR A 11 -2.83 -13.45 -1.11
CA TYR A 11 -4.25 -13.47 -1.48
C TYR A 11 -4.85 -12.07 -1.60
N PHE A 12 -4.63 -11.21 -0.61
CA PHE A 12 -5.12 -9.83 -0.66
C PHE A 12 -4.48 -9.02 -1.80
N SER A 13 -3.21 -9.28 -2.12
CA SER A 13 -2.55 -8.64 -3.26
C SER A 13 -3.19 -9.01 -4.59
N VAL A 14 -3.57 -10.29 -4.77
CA VAL A 14 -4.25 -10.74 -5.98
C VAL A 14 -5.67 -10.18 -6.06
N ILE A 15 -6.42 -10.15 -4.95
CA ILE A 15 -7.76 -9.53 -4.93
C ILE A 15 -7.67 -8.05 -5.36
N CYS A 16 -6.66 -7.32 -4.90
CA CYS A 16 -6.47 -5.93 -5.28
C CYS A 16 -6.26 -5.76 -6.79
N MET A 17 -5.49 -6.65 -7.42
CA MET A 17 -5.27 -6.61 -8.87
C MET A 17 -6.53 -6.95 -9.68
N LEU A 18 -7.42 -7.76 -9.11
CA LEU A 18 -8.66 -8.19 -9.76
C LEU A 18 -9.83 -7.21 -9.56
N ALA A 19 -9.67 -6.20 -8.70
CA ALA A 19 -10.70 -5.22 -8.42
C ALA A 19 -10.83 -4.22 -9.57
N SER A 20 -11.97 -4.24 -10.26
CA SER A 20 -12.32 -3.28 -11.30
C SER A 20 -12.83 -1.94 -10.75
N HIS A 21 -13.55 -1.99 -9.61
CA HIS A 21 -14.20 -0.83 -9.03
C HIS A 21 -13.30 -0.17 -7.95
N PRO A 22 -13.13 1.17 -7.94
CA PRO A 22 -12.24 1.87 -7.02
C PRO A 22 -12.56 1.59 -5.54
N MET A 23 -13.84 1.46 -5.18
CA MET A 23 -14.24 1.08 -3.81
C MET A 23 -13.78 -0.34 -3.41
N LEU A 24 -13.86 -1.33 -4.30
CA LEU A 24 -13.38 -2.69 -4.03
C LEU A 24 -11.86 -2.70 -3.88
N MET A 25 -11.18 -1.91 -4.72
CA MET A 25 -9.74 -1.71 -4.63
C MET A 25 -9.35 -1.10 -3.28
N LEU A 26 -10.04 -0.05 -2.82
CA LEU A 26 -9.81 0.55 -1.50
C LEU A 26 -9.95 -0.47 -0.37
N ILE A 27 -11.05 -1.25 -0.36
CA ILE A 27 -11.27 -2.26 0.68
C ILE A 27 -10.13 -3.28 0.69
N SER A 28 -9.72 -3.77 -0.48
CA SER A 28 -8.62 -4.73 -0.58
C SER A 28 -7.27 -4.16 -0.10
N LEU A 29 -7.03 -2.87 -0.36
CA LEU A 29 -5.80 -2.19 0.06
C LEU A 29 -5.75 -1.94 1.57
N ILE A 30 -6.90 -1.62 2.18
CA ILE A 30 -7.01 -1.54 3.64
C ILE A 30 -6.60 -2.88 4.26
N PHE A 31 -7.18 -3.99 3.80
CA PHE A 31 -6.81 -5.31 4.30
C PHE A 31 -5.33 -5.64 4.06
N LEU A 32 -4.81 -5.39 2.86
CA LEU A 32 -3.40 -5.61 2.54
C LEU A 32 -2.47 -4.85 3.51
N SER A 33 -2.77 -3.58 3.78
CA SER A 33 -1.98 -2.74 4.68
C SER A 33 -1.96 -3.26 6.13
N LEU A 34 -3.09 -3.78 6.61
CA LEU A 34 -3.20 -4.36 7.94
C LEU A 34 -2.41 -5.67 8.06
N PHE A 35 -2.47 -6.54 7.05
CA PHE A 35 -1.68 -7.77 7.01
C PHE A 35 -0.18 -7.49 6.88
N LEU A 36 0.20 -6.49 6.10
CA LEU A 36 1.59 -6.07 5.99
C LEU A 36 2.12 -5.59 7.36
N ALA A 37 1.35 -4.76 8.07
CA ALA A 37 1.73 -4.29 9.40
C ALA A 37 1.89 -5.43 10.41
N MET A 38 1.01 -6.43 10.36
CA MET A 38 1.14 -7.66 11.16
C MET A 38 2.45 -8.39 10.86
N ILE A 39 2.77 -8.61 9.57
CA ILE A 39 4.00 -9.30 9.18
C ILE A 39 5.25 -8.55 9.65
N PHE A 40 5.27 -7.22 9.51
CA PHE A 40 6.39 -6.40 10.00
C PHE A 40 6.54 -6.48 11.51
N TYR A 41 5.43 -6.52 12.26
CA TYR A 41 5.47 -6.70 13.70
C TYR A 41 6.06 -8.08 14.08
N PHE A 42 5.63 -9.15 13.42
CA PHE A 42 6.15 -10.49 13.70
C PHE A 42 7.63 -10.66 13.31
N MET A 43 8.07 -10.06 12.21
CA MET A 43 9.44 -10.19 11.74
C MET A 43 10.44 -9.37 12.56
N PHE A 44 10.11 -8.11 12.85
CA PHE A 44 11.08 -7.18 13.42
C PHE A 44 10.86 -6.91 14.90
N GLN A 45 9.74 -7.36 15.49
CA GLN A 45 9.34 -7.09 16.88
C GLN A 45 9.24 -5.59 17.23
N LEU A 46 9.36 -4.71 16.24
CA LEU A 46 9.28 -3.25 16.39
C LEU A 46 7.86 -2.79 16.04
N SER A 47 7.04 -2.58 17.08
CA SER A 47 5.66 -2.09 16.96
C SER A 47 5.56 -0.69 16.35
N LEU A 48 6.59 0.14 16.53
CA LEU A 48 6.58 1.51 16.01
C LEU A 48 6.57 1.54 14.48
N LEU A 49 7.35 0.66 13.84
CA LEU A 49 7.44 0.58 12.39
C LEU A 49 6.12 0.05 11.78
N SER A 50 5.51 -0.98 12.39
CA SER A 50 4.22 -1.49 11.91
C SER A 50 3.11 -0.45 12.02
N LEU A 51 3.10 0.38 13.08
CA LEU A 51 2.17 1.51 13.23
C LEU A 51 2.40 2.61 12.19
N MET A 52 3.65 2.97 11.88
CA MET A 52 3.94 3.96 10.84
C MET A 52 3.44 3.51 9.47
N ILE A 53 3.57 2.21 9.15
CA ILE A 53 3.06 1.63 7.90
C ILE A 53 1.53 1.80 7.80
N ILE A 54 0.80 1.50 8.86
CA ILE A 54 -0.66 1.69 8.91
C ILE A 54 -1.02 3.15 8.64
N LEU A 55 -0.40 4.09 9.36
CA LEU A 55 -0.75 5.51 9.29
C LEU A 55 -0.45 6.12 7.91
N ILE A 56 0.73 5.85 7.36
CA ILE A 56 1.18 6.48 6.11
C ILE A 56 0.36 5.93 4.92
N ILE A 57 0.16 4.61 4.87
CA ILE A 57 -0.52 3.96 3.75
C ILE A 57 -2.02 4.27 3.80
N LEU A 58 -2.68 4.09 4.94
CA LEU A 58 -4.12 4.38 5.05
C LEU A 58 -4.36 5.88 4.92
N GLY A 59 -3.60 6.72 5.61
CA GLY A 59 -3.80 8.17 5.60
C GLY A 59 -3.66 8.77 4.19
N GLY A 60 -2.58 8.43 3.48
CA GLY A 60 -2.33 8.98 2.14
C GLY A 60 -3.28 8.42 1.07
N MET A 61 -3.56 7.12 1.11
CA MET A 61 -4.35 6.49 0.06
C MET A 61 -5.84 6.78 0.17
N LEU A 62 -6.40 6.91 1.39
CA LEU A 62 -7.82 7.22 1.57
C LEU A 62 -8.22 8.54 0.90
N ILE A 63 -7.35 9.56 0.93
CA ILE A 63 -7.61 10.86 0.30
C ILE A 63 -7.69 10.73 -1.23
N ILE A 64 -6.72 10.04 -1.83
CA ILE A 64 -6.68 9.82 -3.28
C ILE A 64 -7.88 8.99 -3.73
N PHE A 65 -8.28 7.98 -2.94
CA PHE A 65 -9.43 7.16 -3.27
C PHE A 65 -10.76 7.88 -3.16
N MET A 66 -10.96 8.75 -2.17
CA MET A 66 -12.19 9.57 -2.12
C MET A 66 -12.32 10.42 -3.40
N TYR A 67 -11.22 10.97 -3.89
CA TYR A 67 -11.21 11.70 -5.15
C TYR A 67 -11.61 10.80 -6.34
N MET A 68 -11.01 9.60 -6.47
CA MET A 68 -11.33 8.68 -7.56
C MET A 68 -12.77 8.15 -7.52
N VAL A 69 -13.30 7.88 -6.32
CA VAL A 69 -14.69 7.43 -6.14
C VAL A 69 -15.68 8.52 -6.54
N SER A 70 -15.35 9.80 -6.29
CA SER A 70 -16.19 10.92 -6.71
C SER A 70 -16.24 11.12 -8.23
N LEU A 71 -15.20 10.68 -8.95
CA LEU A 71 -15.08 10.82 -10.40
C LEU A 71 -15.68 9.63 -11.16
N CYS A 72 -15.67 8.43 -10.58
CA CYS A 72 -16.26 7.28 -11.24
C CYS A 72 -17.79 7.30 -11.12
N PRO A 73 -18.54 7.16 -12.24
CA PRO A 73 -19.98 6.97 -12.16
C PRO A 73 -20.25 5.69 -11.36
N ASN A 74 -21.35 5.68 -10.59
CA ASN A 74 -21.76 4.57 -9.72
C ASN A 74 -22.22 3.37 -10.57
N SER A 75 -21.25 2.74 -11.24
CA SER A 75 -21.43 1.56 -12.07
C SER A 75 -21.52 0.31 -11.19
N LYS A 76 -22.28 -0.69 -11.64
CA LYS A 76 -22.40 -1.94 -10.89
C LYS A 76 -21.01 -2.55 -10.68
N MET A 77 -20.71 -2.95 -9.45
CA MET A 77 -19.49 -3.66 -9.10
C MET A 77 -19.48 -5.04 -9.78
N ILE A 78 -18.66 -5.21 -10.82
CA ILE A 78 -18.49 -6.50 -11.51
C ILE A 78 -17.12 -7.06 -11.16
N MET A 79 -17.11 -8.18 -10.44
CA MET A 79 -15.90 -8.95 -10.18
C MET A 79 -15.80 -10.12 -11.16
N ASN A 80 -14.60 -10.38 -11.69
CA ASN A 80 -14.41 -11.49 -12.62
C ASN A 80 -14.30 -12.82 -11.84
N ASN A 81 -15.42 -13.54 -11.72
CA ASN A 81 -15.50 -14.79 -10.96
C ASN A 81 -14.48 -15.85 -11.41
N LYS A 82 -14.11 -15.88 -12.71
CA LYS A 82 -13.10 -16.82 -13.22
C LYS A 82 -11.73 -16.54 -12.63
N MET A 83 -11.35 -15.26 -12.59
CA MET A 83 -10.06 -14.86 -12.03
C MET A 83 -10.01 -15.06 -10.52
N PHE A 84 -11.13 -14.86 -9.82
CA PHE A 84 -11.23 -15.14 -8.40
C PHE A 84 -10.98 -16.63 -8.09
N LEU A 85 -11.59 -17.54 -8.85
CA LEU A 85 -11.34 -18.99 -8.71
C LEU A 85 -9.88 -19.37 -8.96
N ILE A 86 -9.25 -18.79 -9.98
CA ILE A 86 -7.83 -19.02 -10.28
C ILE A 86 -6.95 -18.57 -9.09
N SER A 87 -7.26 -17.41 -8.50
CA SER A 87 -6.49 -16.90 -7.36
C SER A 87 -6.52 -17.84 -6.15
N LEU A 88 -7.67 -18.48 -5.87
CA LEU A 88 -7.80 -19.45 -4.79
C LEU A 88 -6.94 -20.69 -5.04
N ILE A 89 -6.96 -21.21 -6.26
CA ILE A 89 -6.19 -22.42 -6.64
C ILE A 89 -4.68 -22.15 -6.50
N CYS A 90 -4.20 -20.98 -6.94
CA CYS A 90 -2.78 -20.62 -6.83
C CYS A 90 -2.26 -20.64 -5.39
N ILE A 91 -3.08 -20.26 -4.41
CA ILE A 91 -2.68 -20.21 -2.99
C ILE A 91 -2.51 -21.60 -2.40
N PHE A 92 -3.39 -22.53 -2.78
CA PHE A 92 -3.32 -23.92 -2.31
C PHE A 92 -2.09 -24.65 -2.84
N ILE A 93 -1.64 -24.32 -4.06
CA ILE A 93 -0.52 -25.01 -4.72
C ILE A 93 0.84 -24.57 -4.15
N MET A 94 0.95 -23.36 -3.56
CA MET A 94 2.25 -22.85 -3.12
C MET A 94 2.86 -23.72 -1.99
N PRO A 95 4.03 -24.34 -2.23
CA PRO A 95 4.69 -25.17 -1.23
C PRO A 95 5.24 -24.31 -0.09
N PHE A 96 5.18 -24.84 1.12
CA PHE A 96 5.82 -24.25 2.28
C PHE A 96 7.28 -24.72 2.33
N SER A 97 8.23 -23.87 1.94
CA SER A 97 9.63 -24.08 2.31
C SER A 97 9.96 -23.27 3.56
N PHE A 98 10.30 -23.97 4.63
CA PHE A 98 10.71 -23.38 5.90
C PHE A 98 12.16 -22.91 5.80
N PHE A 99 12.37 -21.62 5.51
CA PHE A 99 13.62 -20.95 5.85
C PHE A 99 13.32 -19.90 6.92
N TYR A 100 13.30 -20.35 8.17
CA TYR A 100 13.29 -19.46 9.31
C TYR A 100 14.74 -19.06 9.58
N GLU A 101 15.20 -18.04 8.88
CA GLU A 101 16.46 -17.40 9.27
C GLU A 101 16.17 -16.47 10.47
N ASN A 102 16.85 -16.74 11.58
CA ASN A 102 16.85 -15.84 12.73
C ASN A 102 17.62 -14.59 12.34
N TYR A 103 16.92 -13.59 11.82
CA TYR A 103 17.49 -12.27 11.60
C TYR A 103 17.87 -11.65 12.95
N ASN A 104 19.15 -11.33 13.12
CA ASN A 104 19.62 -10.64 14.31
C ASN A 104 19.05 -9.21 14.35
N VAL A 105 18.07 -9.00 15.24
CA VAL A 105 17.41 -7.71 15.53
C VAL A 105 18.41 -6.57 15.83
N PHE A 106 19.62 -6.92 16.28
CA PHE A 106 20.68 -5.99 16.66
C PHE A 106 21.11 -5.02 15.53
N HIS A 107 21.01 -5.42 14.26
CA HIS A 107 21.38 -4.54 13.14
C HIS A 107 20.29 -3.50 12.83
N MET A 108 19.02 -3.77 13.12
CA MET A 108 17.94 -2.82 12.83
C MET A 108 17.94 -1.61 13.76
N ASN A 109 18.28 -1.80 15.05
CA ASN A 109 18.38 -0.69 15.99
C ASN A 109 19.52 0.29 15.65
N LYS A 110 20.53 -0.14 14.88
CA LYS A 110 21.60 0.76 14.42
C LYS A 110 21.11 1.81 13.42
N ILE A 111 20.06 1.53 12.65
CA ILE A 111 19.47 2.51 11.72
C ILE A 111 18.91 3.72 12.48
N TYR A 112 18.28 3.48 13.64
CA TYR A 112 17.74 4.55 14.49
C TYR A 112 18.82 5.33 15.26
N LEU A 113 19.99 4.72 15.48
CA LEU A 113 21.09 5.32 16.24
C LEU A 113 22.13 6.03 15.35
N MET A 114 22.20 5.70 14.06
CA MET A 114 23.13 6.36 13.14
C MET A 114 22.58 7.69 12.63
N ASN A 115 23.40 8.72 12.76
CA ASN A 115 23.05 10.08 12.39
C ASN A 115 23.13 10.27 10.86
N PHE A 116 22.05 9.93 10.14
CA PHE A 116 21.98 10.04 8.68
C PHE A 116 21.51 11.44 8.22
N ILE A 117 22.25 12.49 8.61
CA ILE A 117 21.94 13.88 8.25
C ILE A 117 21.79 14.06 6.72
N ASN A 118 22.66 13.43 5.93
CA ASN A 118 22.61 13.51 4.47
C ASN A 118 21.31 12.92 3.90
N MET A 119 20.80 11.81 4.47
CA MET A 119 19.53 11.22 4.04
C MET A 119 18.36 12.13 4.41
N LEU A 120 18.39 12.76 5.59
CA LEU A 120 17.35 13.72 6.00
C LEU A 120 17.28 14.91 5.05
N ILE A 121 18.43 15.50 4.69
CA ILE A 121 18.48 16.62 3.72
C ILE A 121 17.87 16.20 2.38
N LEU A 122 18.22 15.01 1.89
CA LEU A 122 17.73 14.50 0.61
C LEU A 122 16.21 14.25 0.63
N MET A 123 15.66 13.72 1.73
CA MET A 123 14.22 13.55 1.92
C MET A 123 13.46 14.89 1.95
N MET A 124 14.01 15.91 2.61
CA MET A 124 13.40 17.25 2.64
C MET A 124 13.38 17.89 1.26
N CYS A 125 14.50 17.82 0.51
CA CYS A 125 14.54 18.32 -0.86
C CYS A 125 13.53 17.61 -1.77
N TYR A 126 13.38 16.29 -1.63
CA TYR A 126 12.41 15.51 -2.38
C TYR A 126 10.96 15.98 -2.14
N LEU A 127 10.58 16.19 -0.87
CA LEU A 127 9.24 16.66 -0.52
C LEU A 127 8.95 18.07 -1.04
N ILE A 128 9.95 18.97 -1.02
CA ILE A 128 9.80 20.32 -1.59
C ILE A 128 9.58 20.25 -3.10
N LEU A 129 10.39 19.44 -3.80
CA LEU A 129 10.26 19.28 -5.25
C LEU A 129 8.89 18.69 -5.64
N SER A 130 8.40 17.68 -4.92
CA SER A 130 7.10 17.08 -5.22
C SER A 130 5.95 18.08 -5.02
N LEU A 131 5.97 18.90 -3.98
CA LEU A 131 4.99 19.98 -3.78
C LEU A 131 5.06 21.04 -4.89
N MET A 132 6.26 21.40 -5.35
CA MET A 132 6.41 22.32 -6.50
C MET A 132 5.82 21.73 -7.79
N VAL A 133 5.98 20.43 -8.03
CA VAL A 133 5.38 19.76 -9.19
C VAL A 133 3.85 19.73 -9.07
N ILE A 134 3.32 19.33 -7.91
CA ILE A 134 1.86 19.26 -7.68
C ILE A 134 1.21 20.63 -7.85
N SER A 135 1.79 21.68 -7.27
CA SER A 135 1.27 23.06 -7.40
C SER A 135 1.30 23.59 -8.84
N LYS A 136 2.34 23.26 -9.62
CA LYS A 136 2.37 23.57 -11.06
C LYS A 136 1.28 22.82 -11.83
N ASN A 137 1.07 21.53 -11.55
CA ASN A 137 0.03 20.73 -12.20
C ASN A 137 -1.39 21.26 -11.90
N LEU A 138 -1.65 21.71 -10.67
CA LEU A 138 -2.93 22.31 -10.29
C LEU A 138 -3.20 23.63 -11.04
N ASN A 139 -2.18 24.47 -11.23
CA ASN A 139 -2.34 25.73 -11.97
C ASN A 139 -2.68 25.52 -13.45
N TRP A 140 -2.28 24.40 -14.06
CA TRP A 140 -2.66 24.04 -15.42
C TRP A 140 -4.11 23.54 -15.53
N ILE A 141 -4.61 22.83 -14.51
CA ILE A 141 -6.00 22.32 -14.46
C ILE A 141 -7.01 23.44 -14.19
N ASN A 142 -6.59 24.55 -13.59
CA ASN A 142 -7.41 25.76 -13.43
C ASN A 142 -7.62 26.55 -14.74
N ALA A 143 -7.07 26.11 -15.88
CA ALA A 143 -7.53 26.55 -17.20
C ALA A 143 -8.98 26.05 -17.36
N PRO A 144 -9.94 26.97 -17.51
CA PRO A 144 -11.28 26.76 -17.01
C PRO A 144 -11.97 25.62 -17.77
N ILE A 145 -12.55 24.69 -17.00
CA ILE A 145 -13.69 23.84 -17.42
C ILE A 145 -14.95 24.73 -17.65
N LYS A 146 -14.77 25.93 -18.21
CA LYS A 146 -15.81 26.72 -18.88
C LYS A 146 -15.54 26.64 -20.37
N LYS A 147 -15.97 25.56 -20.99
CA LYS A 147 -16.34 25.51 -22.41
C LYS A 147 -16.90 24.11 -22.67
N PHE A 148 -18.04 23.77 -22.08
CA PHE A 148 -19.03 22.85 -22.67
C PHE A 148 -20.34 23.08 -21.90
N ILE A 149 -20.96 24.21 -22.22
CA ILE A 149 -22.41 24.25 -22.48
C ILE A 149 -22.59 23.55 -23.83
#